data_AF-A0A0D7KI13-F1
#
_entry.id   AF-A0A0D7KI13-F1
#
_cell.length_a   1.000
_cell.length_b   1.000
_cell.length_c   1.000
_cell.angle_alpha   90.00
_cell.angle_beta   90.00
_cell.angle_gamma   90.00
#
_symmetry.space_group_name_H-M   'P 1'
#
loop_
_entity.id
_entity.type
_entity.pdbx_description
1 polymer ?
#
loop_
_entity_poly.entity_id
_entity_poly.type
_entity_poly.pdbx_seq_one_letter_code
_entity_poly.pdbx_strand_id
1 'polypeptide(L)'
;MVTAKEASAAKGASTKKLESQKKAEAKPNGELTIKDGELYATYTSKDNSINFSFRTITGETYEEFLKQVVQYKAPKFTELAFLPEGYGFIKSEITPPYPDFFSEAYRELLVQMKKEAKGKKEYQKKLNWKEAGQAGVMYTKDSDFIFLTVTRIQPLTIEKSPAAPAGGKLEKVSVSGLDAMYMTGSNALYSNELMWQVKEKKLEYRISTNKQSQLTKEELIQIAESWNAAN
;
A
#
# COMPACT_ATOMS: atom_id res chain seq x y z
N MET A 1 15.34 55.70 42.73
CA MET A 1 16.07 54.42 42.91
C MET A 1 15.05 53.36 43.28
N VAL A 2 14.58 52.58 42.30
CA VAL A 2 13.64 51.46 42.49
C VAL A 2 14.01 50.36 41.47
N THR A 3 14.42 49.22 42.03
CA THR A 3 14.43 47.81 41.56
C THR A 3 14.94 47.44 40.16
N ALA A 4 16.07 46.73 40.14
CA ALA A 4 16.41 45.74 39.12
C ALA A 4 16.01 44.33 39.63
N LYS A 5 14.83 43.86 39.24
CA LYS A 5 14.46 42.45 39.25
C LYS A 5 13.33 42.30 38.23
N GLU A 6 13.38 41.21 37.46
CA GLU A 6 12.47 40.86 36.34
C GLU A 6 12.83 41.41 34.95
N ALA A 7 13.79 40.74 34.30
CA ALA A 7 13.74 40.51 32.84
C ALA A 7 14.78 39.44 32.44
N SER A 8 14.65 38.20 32.90
CA SER A 8 15.54 37.11 32.43
C SER A 8 14.89 35.74 32.23
N ALA A 9 13.56 35.61 32.33
CA ALA A 9 12.91 34.29 32.22
C ALA A 9 12.13 34.05 30.91
N ALA A 10 12.04 35.01 29.98
CA ALA A 10 11.16 34.88 28.81
C ALA A 10 11.87 34.64 27.46
N LYS A 11 13.20 34.46 27.42
CA LYS A 11 13.94 34.24 26.15
C LYS A 11 14.50 32.82 25.96
N GLY A 12 14.32 31.91 26.92
CA GLY A 12 14.83 30.53 26.85
C GLY A 12 13.84 29.48 26.33
N ALA A 13 12.53 29.76 26.34
CA ALA A 13 11.50 28.77 26.00
C ALA A 13 11.05 28.79 24.53
N SER A 14 11.33 29.88 23.79
CA SER A 14 10.81 30.08 22.42
C SER A 14 11.75 29.62 21.32
N THR A 15 13.02 29.33 21.62
CA THR A 15 14.00 28.83 20.64
C THR A 15 14.00 27.30 20.52
N LYS A 16 13.76 26.56 21.61
CA LYS A 16 13.71 25.08 21.55
C LYS A 16 12.51 24.50 20.80
N LYS A 17 11.39 25.23 20.71
CA LYS A 17 10.17 24.75 20.01
C LYS A 17 10.19 25.02 18.49
N LEU A 18 11.08 25.90 18.02
CA LEU A 18 11.24 26.24 16.60
C LEU A 18 12.31 25.38 15.90
N GLU A 19 13.27 24.83 16.65
CA GLU A 19 14.33 23.97 16.11
C GLU A 19 13.88 22.52 15.86
N SER A 20 12.83 22.04 16.54
CA SER A 20 12.27 20.70 16.30
C SER A 20 11.32 20.61 15.09
N GLN A 21 11.04 21.71 14.40
CA GLN A 21 10.16 21.74 13.22
C GLN A 21 10.89 22.02 11.90
N LYS A 22 12.24 22.08 11.89
CA LYS A 22 13.03 22.42 10.68
C LYS A 22 13.98 21.34 10.17
N LYS A 23 13.91 20.09 10.64
CA LYS A 23 14.58 18.95 9.97
C LYS A 23 13.59 18.05 9.22
N ALA A 24 13.01 18.63 8.18
CA ALA A 24 12.56 17.88 7.01
C ALA A 24 13.13 18.58 5.76
N GLU A 25 14.44 18.83 5.79
CA GLU A 25 15.16 19.31 4.62
C GLU A 25 15.31 18.14 3.65
N ALA A 26 14.60 18.27 2.53
CA ALA A 26 14.79 17.47 1.34
C ALA A 26 16.29 17.41 1.00
N LYS A 27 16.86 16.19 1.01
CA LYS A 27 18.21 15.96 0.52
C LYS A 27 18.14 15.85 -1.00
N PRO A 28 18.83 16.72 -1.77
CA PRO A 28 19.09 16.43 -3.17
C PRO A 28 20.15 15.31 -3.23
N ASN A 29 19.87 14.23 -3.95
CA ASN A 29 20.83 13.17 -4.33
C ASN A 29 21.43 12.25 -3.23
N GLY A 30 20.75 11.98 -2.12
CA GLY A 30 21.11 10.86 -1.24
C GLY A 30 20.14 9.69 -1.42
N GLU A 31 20.62 8.44 -1.45
CA GLU A 31 19.74 7.26 -1.36
C GLU A 31 18.82 7.42 -0.16
N LEU A 32 17.51 7.46 -0.42
CA LEU A 32 16.51 7.58 0.62
C LEU A 32 16.45 6.24 1.37
N THR A 33 16.98 6.20 2.59
CA THR A 33 16.77 5.05 3.49
C THR A 33 15.36 5.14 4.06
N ILE A 34 14.43 4.37 3.50
CA ILE A 34 13.04 4.27 3.95
C ILE A 34 12.95 3.20 5.04
N LYS A 35 12.41 3.54 6.21
CA LYS A 35 12.12 2.59 7.29
C LYS A 35 10.76 1.94 7.10
N ASP A 36 10.53 0.81 7.76
CA ASP A 36 9.25 0.10 7.73
C ASP A 36 8.08 1.03 8.07
N GLY A 37 7.04 0.95 7.23
CA GLY A 37 5.84 1.78 7.33
C GLY A 37 6.03 3.23 6.91
N GLU A 38 7.22 3.68 6.51
CA GLU A 38 7.37 5.05 5.99
C GLU A 38 6.87 5.14 4.55
N LEU A 39 6.18 6.25 4.26
CA LEU A 39 5.70 6.60 2.94
C LEU A 39 6.23 8.00 2.59
N TYR A 40 6.82 8.10 1.40
CA TYR A 40 7.31 9.34 0.83
C TYR A 40 6.63 9.60 -0.51
N ALA A 41 6.34 10.87 -0.75
CA ALA A 41 5.93 11.37 -2.05
C ALA A 41 7.06 12.25 -2.61
N THR A 42 7.41 12.03 -3.87
CA THR A 42 8.40 12.82 -4.61
C THR A 42 7.73 13.46 -5.81
N TYR A 43 7.56 14.78 -5.75
CA TYR A 43 7.12 15.59 -6.88
C TYR A 43 8.28 15.84 -7.84
N THR A 44 8.00 15.76 -9.15
CA THR A 44 8.93 16.16 -10.21
C THR A 44 8.26 17.16 -11.16
N SER A 45 8.98 18.22 -11.50
CA SER A 45 8.51 19.24 -12.45
C SER A 45 8.62 18.78 -13.91
N LYS A 46 9.32 17.67 -14.20
CA LYS A 46 9.59 17.20 -15.57
C LYS A 46 8.31 16.80 -16.29
N ASP A 47 7.45 16.05 -15.61
CA ASP A 47 6.15 15.58 -16.10
C ASP A 47 5.01 16.03 -15.19
N ASN A 48 5.31 16.85 -14.19
CA ASN A 48 4.36 17.35 -13.20
C ASN A 48 3.61 16.20 -12.51
N SER A 49 4.36 15.22 -12.02
CA SER A 49 3.84 14.03 -11.34
C SER A 49 4.41 13.86 -9.93
N ILE A 50 3.77 12.99 -9.16
CA ILE A 50 4.27 12.45 -7.90
C ILE A 50 4.56 10.96 -8.08
N ASN A 51 5.75 10.54 -7.65
CA ASN A 51 6.08 9.15 -7.40
C ASN A 51 6.03 8.84 -5.90
N PHE A 52 5.56 7.66 -5.53
CA PHE A 52 5.53 7.19 -4.15
C PHE A 52 6.64 6.18 -3.88
N SER A 53 7.28 6.32 -2.73
CA SER A 53 8.28 5.37 -2.26
C SER A 53 7.95 5.00 -0.84
N PHE A 54 7.84 3.71 -0.56
CA PHE A 54 7.47 3.20 0.76
C PHE A 54 8.17 1.90 1.07
N ARG A 55 8.18 1.54 2.35
CA ARG A 55 8.55 0.22 2.83
C ARG A 55 7.38 -0.33 3.62
N THR A 56 6.95 -1.55 3.30
CA THR A 56 5.87 -2.23 4.02
C THR A 56 6.30 -2.57 5.44
N ILE A 57 5.33 -2.74 6.34
CA ILE A 57 5.57 -3.31 7.65
C ILE A 57 5.39 -4.82 7.51
N THR A 58 6.40 -5.60 7.86
CA THR A 58 6.38 -7.06 7.71
C THR A 58 6.14 -7.76 9.05
N GLY A 59 5.52 -8.92 9.02
CA GLY A 59 5.41 -9.84 10.16
C GLY A 59 5.89 -11.23 9.75
N GLU A 60 6.47 -11.97 10.69
CA GLU A 60 7.03 -13.31 10.47
C GLU A 60 6.05 -14.41 10.90
N THR A 61 5.01 -14.04 11.66
CA THR A 61 3.94 -14.96 12.06
C THR A 61 2.56 -14.41 11.74
N TYR A 62 1.58 -15.32 11.62
CA TYR A 62 0.19 -14.92 11.42
C TYR A 62 -0.39 -14.18 12.63
N GLU A 63 0.04 -14.51 13.85
CA GLU A 63 -0.42 -13.80 15.06
C GLU A 63 0.08 -12.35 15.08
N GLU A 64 1.35 -12.11 14.70
CA GLU A 64 1.88 -10.77 14.51
C GLU A 64 1.11 -9.99 13.45
N PHE A 65 0.79 -10.63 12.33
CA PHE A 65 -0.02 -10.04 11.30
C PHE A 65 -1.38 -9.56 11.84
N LEU A 66 -2.10 -10.38 12.60
CA LEU A 66 -3.38 -9.99 13.20
C LEU A 66 -3.24 -8.78 14.12
N LYS A 67 -2.16 -8.72 14.92
CA LYS A 67 -1.84 -7.55 15.76
C LYS A 67 -1.59 -6.30 14.90
N GLN A 68 -0.83 -6.43 13.82
CA GLN A 68 -0.53 -5.35 12.88
C GLN A 68 -1.79 -4.84 12.17
N VAL A 69 -2.69 -5.72 11.75
CA VAL A 69 -3.98 -5.35 11.12
C VAL A 69 -4.78 -4.43 12.05
N VAL A 70 -4.85 -4.76 13.36
CA VAL A 70 -5.52 -3.92 14.36
C VAL A 70 -4.77 -2.62 14.59
N GLN A 71 -3.45 -2.69 14.82
CA GLN A 71 -2.60 -1.53 15.13
C GLN A 71 -2.65 -0.46 14.03
N TYR A 72 -2.59 -0.89 12.77
CA TYR A 72 -2.53 -0.02 11.60
C TYR A 72 -3.88 0.15 10.90
N LYS A 73 -4.98 -0.32 11.52
CA LYS A 73 -6.34 -0.24 10.97
C LYS A 73 -6.41 -0.67 9.50
N ALA A 74 -5.68 -1.73 9.19
CA ALA A 74 -5.59 -2.24 7.83
C ALA A 74 -6.95 -2.82 7.39
N PRO A 75 -7.16 -3.04 6.08
CA PRO A 75 -8.31 -3.81 5.61
C PRO A 75 -8.46 -5.10 6.38
N LYS A 76 -9.70 -5.41 6.78
CA LYS A 76 -9.98 -6.66 7.50
C LYS A 76 -9.52 -7.83 6.63
N PHE A 77 -8.65 -8.65 7.19
CA PHE A 77 -8.12 -9.84 6.55
C PHE A 77 -8.64 -11.06 7.32
N THR A 78 -9.33 -11.96 6.62
CA THR A 78 -9.82 -13.23 7.15
C THR A 78 -8.84 -14.36 6.84
N GLU A 79 -8.78 -15.34 7.72
CA GLU A 79 -8.00 -16.56 7.46
C GLU A 79 -8.68 -17.40 6.37
N LEU A 80 -7.87 -18.09 5.57
CA LEU A 80 -8.35 -19.02 4.55
C LEU A 80 -8.79 -20.33 5.22
N ALA A 81 -9.88 -20.92 4.75
CA ALA A 81 -10.24 -22.29 5.12
C ALA A 81 -9.52 -23.35 4.26
N PHE A 82 -8.96 -22.96 3.11
CA PHE A 82 -8.26 -23.87 2.20
C PHE A 82 -6.96 -23.24 1.67
N LEU A 83 -5.92 -24.07 1.63
CA LEU A 83 -4.65 -23.75 0.99
C LEU A 83 -4.11 -25.04 0.33
N PRO A 84 -3.55 -24.98 -0.88
CA PRO A 84 -2.99 -26.16 -1.54
C PRO A 84 -1.88 -26.83 -0.71
N GLU A 85 -1.73 -28.14 -0.87
CA GLU A 85 -0.78 -28.93 -0.09
C GLU A 85 0.68 -28.47 -0.26
N GLY A 86 1.37 -28.33 0.88
CA GLY A 86 2.77 -27.96 0.96
C GLY A 86 3.04 -26.46 1.04
N TYR A 87 2.01 -25.61 0.93
CA TYR A 87 2.14 -24.18 1.17
C TYR A 87 2.10 -23.86 2.66
N GLY A 88 3.10 -23.12 3.13
CA GLY A 88 3.17 -22.61 4.50
C GLY A 88 3.23 -21.08 4.53
N PHE A 89 2.69 -20.47 5.59
CA PHE A 89 2.83 -19.02 5.81
C PHE A 89 4.31 -18.67 5.95
N ILE A 90 4.76 -17.60 5.28
CA ILE A 90 6.15 -17.14 5.38
C ILE A 90 6.27 -15.70 5.86
N LYS A 91 5.36 -14.80 5.45
CA LYS A 91 5.36 -13.41 5.89
C LYS A 91 4.02 -12.73 5.66
N SER A 92 3.81 -11.64 6.39
CA SER A 92 2.74 -10.67 6.14
C SER A 92 3.29 -9.31 5.72
N GLU A 93 2.43 -8.49 5.12
CA GLU A 93 2.72 -7.12 4.71
C GLU A 93 1.55 -6.19 5.03
N ILE A 94 1.82 -5.08 5.71
CA ILE A 94 0.93 -3.93 5.83
C ILE A 94 1.50 -2.78 5.00
N THR A 95 0.71 -2.31 4.04
CA THR A 95 1.15 -1.30 3.07
C THR A 95 0.51 0.06 3.40
N PRO A 96 1.31 1.14 3.51
CA PRO A 96 0.80 2.50 3.64
C PRO A 96 -0.19 2.87 2.53
N PRO A 97 -1.19 3.72 2.79
CA PRO A 97 -2.11 4.19 1.76
C PRO A 97 -1.40 5.23 0.89
N TYR A 98 -1.29 4.96 -0.41
CA TYR A 98 -0.87 5.96 -1.39
C TYR A 98 -2.00 6.19 -2.41
N PRO A 99 -2.25 7.45 -2.81
CA PRO A 99 -3.37 7.76 -3.67
C PRO A 99 -3.14 7.26 -5.09
N ASP A 100 -4.17 6.67 -5.69
CA ASP A 100 -4.17 6.29 -7.09
C ASP A 100 -4.05 7.53 -7.98
N PHE A 101 -3.30 7.44 -9.08
CA PHE A 101 -3.08 8.54 -10.02
C PHE A 101 -4.38 9.22 -10.50
N PHE A 102 -5.47 8.45 -10.64
CA PHE A 102 -6.77 8.96 -11.08
C PHE A 102 -7.70 9.35 -9.93
N SER A 103 -7.24 9.35 -8.68
CA SER A 103 -8.03 9.78 -7.52
C SER A 103 -7.98 11.31 -7.33
N GLU A 104 -9.01 11.86 -6.69
CA GLU A 104 -8.99 13.27 -6.30
C GLU A 104 -7.88 13.54 -5.25
N ALA A 105 -7.64 12.59 -4.35
CA ALA A 105 -6.57 12.68 -3.36
C ALA A 105 -5.16 12.85 -4.00
N TYR A 106 -4.91 12.21 -5.14
CA TYR A 106 -3.66 12.42 -5.89
C TYR A 106 -3.57 13.84 -6.46
N ARG A 107 -4.66 14.35 -7.02
CA ARG A 107 -4.73 15.70 -7.60
C ARG A 107 -4.50 16.77 -6.54
N GLU A 108 -5.17 16.65 -5.39
CA GLU A 108 -4.99 17.55 -4.25
C GLU A 108 -3.53 17.54 -3.76
N LEU A 109 -2.96 16.34 -3.60
CA LEU A 109 -1.56 16.19 -3.18
C LEU A 109 -0.59 16.79 -4.20
N LEU A 110 -0.85 16.62 -5.50
CA LEU A 110 -0.04 17.20 -6.58
C LEU A 110 -0.04 18.73 -6.53
N VAL A 111 -1.21 19.35 -6.34
CA VAL A 111 -1.34 20.81 -6.19
C VAL A 111 -0.58 21.29 -4.96
N GLN A 112 -0.74 20.59 -3.83
CA GLN A 112 -0.03 20.91 -2.59
C GLN A 112 1.49 20.83 -2.77
N MET A 113 1.99 19.71 -3.30
CA MET A 113 3.42 19.49 -3.45
C MET A 113 4.06 20.44 -4.46
N LYS A 114 3.37 20.77 -5.56
CA LYS A 114 3.84 21.79 -6.52
C LYS A 114 4.00 23.16 -5.87
N LYS A 115 3.05 23.55 -5.00
CA LYS A 115 3.13 24.79 -4.23
C LYS A 115 4.29 24.77 -3.23
N GLU A 116 4.45 23.67 -2.51
CA GLU A 116 5.54 23.48 -1.52
C GLU A 116 6.92 23.42 -2.18
N ALA A 117 7.01 22.90 -3.41
CA ALA A 117 8.25 22.84 -4.19
C ALA A 117 8.82 24.22 -4.52
N LYS A 118 7.99 25.28 -4.58
CA LYS A 118 8.41 26.67 -4.86
C LYS A 118 9.34 26.78 -6.09
N GLY A 119 8.99 26.06 -7.16
CA GLY A 119 9.76 26.05 -8.42
C GLY A 119 10.96 25.11 -8.47
N LYS A 120 11.22 24.32 -7.42
CA LYS A 120 12.25 23.25 -7.46
C LYS A 120 11.87 22.16 -8.46
N LYS A 121 12.89 21.61 -9.14
CA LYS A 121 12.72 20.50 -10.10
C LYS A 121 12.20 19.24 -9.42
N GLU A 122 12.65 18.97 -8.21
CA GLU A 122 12.21 17.86 -7.38
C GLU A 122 11.91 18.34 -5.96
N TYR A 123 10.87 17.78 -5.37
CA TYR A 123 10.49 18.04 -3.99
C TYR A 123 9.94 16.77 -3.34
N GLN A 124 10.57 16.37 -2.24
CA GLN A 124 10.19 15.15 -1.52
C GLN A 124 9.62 15.48 -0.14
N LYS A 125 8.59 14.73 0.25
CA LYS A 125 7.90 14.87 1.53
C LYS A 125 7.53 13.51 2.11
N LYS A 126 7.78 13.32 3.40
CA LYS A 126 7.24 12.18 4.16
C LYS A 126 5.75 12.40 4.38
N LEU A 127 4.94 11.40 4.04
CA LEU A 127 3.51 11.40 4.30
C LEU A 127 3.23 10.64 5.61
N ASN A 128 2.45 11.27 6.48
CA ASN A 128 1.97 10.62 7.68
C ASN A 128 0.65 9.92 7.36
N TRP A 129 0.48 8.70 7.85
CA TRP A 129 -0.74 7.92 7.71
C TRP A 129 -1.06 7.23 9.03
N LYS A 130 -2.35 6.90 9.23
CA LYS A 130 -2.86 6.24 10.44
C LYS A 130 -3.62 4.95 10.13
N GLU A 131 -3.99 4.76 8.88
CA GLU A 131 -4.77 3.62 8.40
C GLU A 131 -4.06 3.06 7.16
N ALA A 132 -3.81 1.76 7.13
CA ALA A 132 -3.16 1.14 6.00
C ALA A 132 -4.10 1.04 4.78
N GLY A 133 -3.50 1.12 3.59
CA GLY A 133 -4.22 0.95 2.33
C GLY A 133 -4.45 -0.51 1.96
N GLN A 134 -3.55 -1.40 2.38
CA GLN A 134 -3.59 -2.82 2.06
C GLN A 134 -3.04 -3.66 3.22
N ALA A 135 -3.60 -4.86 3.37
CA ALA A 135 -3.05 -5.95 4.16
C ALA A 135 -2.80 -7.15 3.24
N GLY A 136 -1.72 -7.88 3.46
CA GLY A 136 -1.44 -9.09 2.69
C GLY A 136 -0.64 -10.13 3.45
N VAL A 137 -0.74 -11.37 2.99
CA VAL A 137 0.01 -12.52 3.51
C VAL A 137 0.54 -13.34 2.35
N MET A 138 1.74 -13.88 2.53
CA MET A 138 2.42 -14.71 1.55
C MET A 138 2.56 -16.13 2.10
N TYR A 139 2.23 -17.09 1.26
CA TYR A 139 2.46 -18.51 1.47
C TYR A 139 3.45 -19.02 0.43
N THR A 140 4.32 -19.95 0.80
CA THR A 140 5.34 -20.50 -0.10
C THR A 140 5.39 -22.01 -0.06
N LYS A 141 5.77 -22.59 -1.20
CA LYS A 141 6.16 -23.98 -1.36
C LYS A 141 7.39 -24.01 -2.27
N ASP A 142 8.55 -24.38 -1.72
CA ASP A 142 9.84 -24.27 -2.42
C ASP A 142 10.07 -22.86 -2.98
N SER A 143 10.18 -22.72 -4.31
CA SER A 143 10.31 -21.42 -4.99
C SER A 143 8.96 -20.80 -5.41
N ASP A 144 7.84 -21.51 -5.25
CA ASP A 144 6.49 -21.04 -5.58
C ASP A 144 5.90 -20.21 -4.42
N PHE A 145 5.11 -19.19 -4.76
CA PHE A 145 4.39 -18.40 -3.77
C PHE A 145 2.97 -18.08 -4.20
N ILE A 146 2.10 -17.98 -3.19
CA ILE A 146 0.78 -17.37 -3.27
C ILE A 146 0.83 -16.10 -2.43
N PHE A 147 0.47 -14.96 -3.02
CA PHE A 147 0.33 -13.70 -2.31
C PHE A 147 -1.13 -13.27 -2.31
N LEU A 148 -1.69 -13.14 -1.12
CA LEU A 148 -3.07 -12.72 -0.90
C LEU A 148 -3.08 -11.29 -0.40
N THR A 149 -3.88 -10.43 -1.02
CA THR A 149 -3.98 -9.03 -0.60
C THR A 149 -5.43 -8.56 -0.54
N VAL A 150 -5.73 -7.74 0.47
CA VAL A 150 -6.98 -6.98 0.59
C VAL A 150 -6.62 -5.50 0.58
N THR A 151 -7.18 -4.76 -0.36
CA THR A 151 -6.86 -3.36 -0.61
C THR A 151 -8.12 -2.50 -0.51
N ARG A 152 -8.02 -1.32 0.11
CA ARG A 152 -9.11 -0.34 0.11
C ARG A 152 -9.28 0.22 -1.30
N ILE A 153 -10.49 0.13 -1.83
CA ILE A 153 -10.85 0.75 -3.10
C ILE A 153 -10.88 2.27 -2.90
N GLN A 154 -10.14 2.96 -3.74
CA GLN A 154 -10.09 4.42 -3.74
C GLN A 154 -11.15 4.98 -4.69
N PRO A 155 -11.80 6.11 -4.36
CA PRO A 155 -12.68 6.79 -5.29
C PRO A 155 -11.85 7.34 -6.46
N LEU A 156 -12.15 6.86 -7.68
CA LEU A 156 -11.48 7.29 -8.89
C LEU A 156 -12.34 8.32 -9.63
N THR A 157 -11.68 9.27 -10.28
CA THR A 157 -12.32 10.28 -11.14
C THR A 157 -12.61 9.75 -12.55
N ILE A 158 -12.07 8.58 -12.88
CA ILE A 158 -12.25 7.87 -14.15
C ILE A 158 -12.45 6.39 -13.82
N GLU A 159 -13.42 5.76 -14.48
CA GLU A 159 -13.63 4.32 -14.37
C GLU A 159 -12.45 3.56 -15.01
N LYS A 160 -11.92 2.57 -14.29
CA LYS A 160 -10.88 1.68 -14.81
C LYS A 160 -11.52 0.35 -15.19
N SER A 161 -11.48 0.03 -16.48
CA SER A 161 -11.76 -1.32 -16.94
C SER A 161 -10.50 -2.17 -16.87
N PRO A 162 -10.56 -3.39 -16.30
CA PRO A 162 -9.46 -4.33 -16.40
C PRO A 162 -9.13 -4.59 -17.87
N ALA A 163 -7.84 -4.55 -18.22
CA ALA A 163 -7.35 -4.91 -19.54
C ALA A 163 -6.41 -6.10 -19.41
N ALA A 164 -6.41 -6.98 -20.41
CA ALA A 164 -5.45 -8.06 -20.46
C ALA A 164 -4.02 -7.48 -20.49
N PRO A 165 -3.10 -7.99 -19.66
CA PRO A 165 -1.68 -7.67 -19.77
C PRO A 165 -1.15 -7.99 -21.17
N ALA A 166 -0.09 -7.31 -21.60
CA ALA A 166 0.54 -7.59 -22.89
C ALA A 166 1.05 -9.05 -22.93
N GLY A 167 0.53 -9.86 -23.85
CA GLY A 167 0.84 -11.30 -23.94
C GLY A 167 0.10 -12.18 -22.94
N GLY A 168 -0.79 -11.59 -22.12
CA GLY A 168 -1.62 -12.26 -21.15
C GLY A 168 -3.03 -12.57 -21.64
N LYS A 169 -3.81 -13.23 -20.79
CA LYS A 169 -5.26 -13.44 -20.97
C LYS A 169 -6.02 -12.75 -19.84
N LEU A 170 -7.25 -12.35 -20.14
CA LEU A 170 -8.23 -11.87 -19.16
C LEU A 170 -9.50 -12.70 -19.36
N GLU A 171 -9.99 -13.30 -18.28
CA GLU A 171 -11.19 -14.12 -18.26
C GLU A 171 -12.10 -13.68 -17.11
N LYS A 172 -13.40 -13.54 -17.38
CA LYS A 172 -14.40 -13.33 -16.33
C LYS A 172 -14.73 -14.69 -15.70
N VAL A 173 -14.66 -14.78 -14.39
CA VAL A 173 -15.03 -15.95 -13.60
C VAL A 173 -15.93 -15.52 -12.44
N SER A 174 -16.45 -16.49 -11.69
CA SER A 174 -17.25 -16.22 -10.49
C SER A 174 -16.54 -16.79 -9.26
N VAL A 175 -16.55 -16.04 -8.16
CA VAL A 175 -16.06 -16.48 -6.84
C VAL A 175 -17.21 -16.29 -5.86
N SER A 176 -17.80 -17.38 -5.38
CA SER A 176 -18.96 -17.31 -4.45
C SER A 176 -20.09 -16.39 -4.96
N GLY A 177 -20.36 -16.37 -6.27
CA GLY A 177 -21.39 -15.53 -6.89
C GLY A 177 -20.96 -14.07 -7.15
N LEU A 178 -19.74 -13.67 -6.78
CA LEU A 178 -19.18 -12.37 -7.14
C LEU A 178 -18.48 -12.44 -8.49
N ASP A 179 -18.63 -11.38 -9.29
CA ASP A 179 -17.86 -11.20 -10.51
C ASP A 179 -16.37 -11.06 -10.16
N ALA A 180 -15.56 -11.93 -10.77
CA ALA A 180 -14.12 -11.96 -10.59
C ALA A 180 -13.41 -11.97 -11.95
N MET A 181 -12.15 -11.56 -11.94
CA MET A 181 -11.29 -11.47 -13.12
C MET A 181 -10.06 -12.35 -12.89
N TYR A 182 -9.91 -13.36 -13.74
CA TYR A 182 -8.70 -14.16 -13.83
C TYR A 182 -7.79 -13.60 -14.93
N MET A 183 -6.52 -13.43 -14.62
CA MET A 183 -5.52 -12.87 -15.52
C MET A 183 -4.27 -13.74 -15.55
N THR A 184 -3.66 -13.88 -16.73
CA THR A 184 -2.33 -14.49 -16.88
C THR A 184 -1.32 -13.49 -17.43
N GLY A 185 -0.04 -13.71 -17.14
CA GLY A 185 1.04 -12.82 -17.58
C GLY A 185 0.96 -11.41 -16.97
N SER A 186 0.45 -11.30 -15.74
CA SER A 186 0.08 -10.03 -15.11
C SER A 186 1.21 -9.01 -15.03
N ASN A 187 2.43 -9.41 -14.61
CA ASN A 187 3.61 -8.54 -14.68
C ASN A 187 4.95 -9.32 -14.61
N ALA A 188 6.05 -8.61 -14.33
CA ALA A 188 7.38 -9.21 -14.22
C ALA A 188 7.49 -10.23 -13.05
N LEU A 189 6.77 -9.99 -11.95
CA LEU A 189 6.81 -10.75 -10.70
C LEU A 189 5.69 -11.78 -10.58
N TYR A 190 4.51 -11.48 -11.12
CA TYR A 190 3.32 -12.30 -11.02
C TYR A 190 2.92 -12.89 -12.37
N SER A 191 2.39 -14.11 -12.32
CA SER A 191 1.93 -14.85 -13.49
C SER A 191 0.43 -14.89 -13.55
N ASN A 192 -0.18 -15.60 -12.60
CA ASN A 192 -1.63 -15.71 -12.53
C ASN A 192 -2.13 -14.77 -11.44
N GLU A 193 -3.22 -14.07 -11.72
CA GLU A 193 -3.94 -13.25 -10.75
C GLU A 193 -5.43 -13.54 -10.80
N LEU A 194 -6.05 -13.67 -9.64
CA LEU A 194 -7.50 -13.68 -9.48
C LEU A 194 -7.89 -12.49 -8.61
N MET A 195 -8.76 -11.63 -9.12
CA MET A 195 -9.19 -10.41 -8.46
C MET A 195 -10.71 -10.31 -8.42
N TRP A 196 -11.26 -9.88 -7.30
CA TRP A 196 -12.67 -9.52 -7.17
C TRP A 196 -12.83 -8.35 -6.22
N GLN A 197 -13.97 -7.66 -6.33
CA GLN A 197 -14.29 -6.50 -5.50
C GLN A 197 -15.57 -6.75 -4.72
N VAL A 198 -15.54 -6.34 -3.45
CA VAL A 198 -16.72 -6.28 -2.59
C VAL A 198 -17.08 -4.81 -2.44
N LYS A 199 -17.92 -4.32 -3.35
CA LYS A 199 -18.17 -2.87 -3.54
C LYS A 199 -18.79 -2.22 -2.31
N GLU A 200 -19.67 -2.92 -1.61
CA GLU A 200 -20.35 -2.48 -0.38
C GLU A 200 -19.34 -2.20 0.73
N LYS A 201 -18.27 -3.01 0.80
CA LYS A 201 -17.18 -2.88 1.77
C LYS A 201 -16.06 -1.97 1.27
N LYS A 202 -16.08 -1.57 -0.01
CA LYS A 202 -15.00 -0.84 -0.70
C LYS A 202 -13.65 -1.56 -0.59
N LEU A 203 -13.66 -2.87 -0.80
CA LEU A 203 -12.47 -3.71 -0.74
C LEU A 203 -12.25 -4.45 -2.07
N GLU A 204 -11.00 -4.50 -2.51
CA GLU A 204 -10.52 -5.37 -3.58
C GLU A 204 -9.72 -6.49 -2.95
N TYR A 205 -9.99 -7.72 -3.36
CA TYR A 205 -9.25 -8.90 -2.99
C TYR A 205 -8.46 -9.37 -4.20
N ARG A 206 -7.25 -9.85 -3.96
CA ARG A 206 -6.39 -10.40 -5.01
C ARG A 206 -5.60 -11.60 -4.50
N ILE A 207 -5.51 -12.60 -5.34
CA ILE A 207 -4.60 -13.74 -5.23
C ILE A 207 -3.61 -13.62 -6.40
N SER A 208 -2.32 -13.57 -6.11
CA SER A 208 -1.26 -13.52 -7.11
C SER A 208 -0.29 -14.69 -6.92
N THR A 209 0.10 -15.34 -8.01
CA THR A 209 1.13 -16.38 -8.00
C THR A 209 2.34 -15.96 -8.83
N ASN A 210 3.47 -16.62 -8.63
CA ASN A 210 4.67 -16.37 -9.43
C ASN A 210 4.65 -17.10 -10.79
N LYS A 211 5.64 -16.83 -11.65
CA LYS A 211 5.77 -17.43 -13.00
C LYS A 211 6.05 -18.93 -13.04
N GLN A 212 6.53 -19.50 -11.96
CA GLN A 212 6.82 -20.93 -11.89
C GLN A 212 5.62 -21.72 -11.37
N SER A 213 4.61 -21.01 -10.85
CA SER A 213 3.46 -21.62 -10.24
C SER A 213 2.72 -22.53 -11.18
N GLN A 214 2.47 -23.75 -10.69
CA GLN A 214 1.67 -24.76 -11.37
C GLN A 214 0.20 -24.70 -10.95
N LEU A 215 -0.16 -23.75 -10.08
CA LEU A 215 -1.54 -23.58 -9.63
C LEU A 215 -2.44 -23.20 -10.80
N THR A 216 -3.51 -23.97 -10.93
CA THR A 216 -4.58 -23.80 -11.90
C THR A 216 -5.51 -22.66 -11.51
N LYS A 217 -6.28 -22.16 -12.49
CA LYS A 217 -7.35 -21.19 -12.26
C LYS A 217 -8.36 -21.70 -11.24
N GLU A 218 -8.71 -22.99 -11.33
CA GLU A 218 -9.66 -23.67 -10.46
C GLU A 218 -9.16 -23.71 -9.01
N GLU A 219 -7.87 -23.95 -8.78
CA GLU A 219 -7.26 -23.87 -7.44
C GLU A 219 -7.29 -22.44 -6.89
N LEU A 220 -7.03 -21.42 -7.71
CA LEU A 220 -7.16 -20.02 -7.26
C LEU A 220 -8.60 -19.68 -6.87
N ILE A 221 -9.58 -20.18 -7.62
CA ILE A 221 -11.00 -20.01 -7.29
C ILE A 221 -11.31 -20.70 -5.96
N GLN A 222 -10.85 -21.92 -5.73
CA GLN A 222 -11.05 -22.62 -4.45
C GLN A 222 -10.44 -21.87 -3.27
N ILE A 223 -9.22 -21.32 -3.41
CA ILE A 223 -8.62 -20.46 -2.38
C ILE A 223 -9.52 -19.25 -2.13
N ALA A 224 -9.96 -18.57 -3.18
CA ALA A 224 -10.80 -17.37 -3.08
C ALA A 224 -12.14 -17.64 -2.38
N GLU A 225 -12.81 -18.74 -2.73
CA GLU A 225 -14.07 -19.17 -2.11
C GLU A 225 -13.89 -19.51 -0.63
N SER A 226 -12.73 -20.09 -0.27
CA SER A 226 -12.38 -20.37 1.12
C SER A 226 -12.03 -19.13 1.94
N TRP A 227 -11.75 -18.00 1.27
CA TRP A 227 -11.30 -16.76 1.90
C TRP A 227 -12.43 -15.92 2.52
N ASN A 228 -13.67 -16.42 2.49
CA ASN A 228 -14.84 -15.80 3.10
C ASN A 228 -15.01 -14.30 2.76
N ALA A 229 -14.52 -13.85 1.61
CA ALA A 229 -14.46 -12.43 1.25
C ALA A 229 -15.87 -11.79 1.12
N ALA A 230 -16.89 -12.61 0.87
CA ALA A 230 -18.28 -12.18 0.73
C ALA A 230 -18.98 -11.87 2.07
N ASN A 231 -18.51 -12.39 3.23
CA ASN A 231 -19.17 -12.22 4.53
C ASN A 231 -18.60 -11.08 5.38
#